data_AF-K0ZJI7-F1
#
_entry.id   AF-K0ZJI7-F1
#
_cell.length_a   1.000
_cell.length_b   1.000
_cell.length_c   1.000
_cell.angle_alpha   90.00
_cell.angle_beta   90.00
_cell.angle_gamma   90.00
#
_symmetry.space_group_name_H-M   'P 1'
#
loop_
_entity.id
_entity.type
_entity.pdbx_description
1 polymer ?
#
loop_
_entity_poly.entity_id
_entity_poly.type
_entity_poly.pdbx_seq_one_letter_code
_entity_poly.pdbx_strand_id
1 'polypeptide(L)'
;EWIKKDNNTEKKEITTGFNIPFEEVNGKYRIAGLPWFSSLDSSQAIPSSKNEQLTLSATDRLSEDEHKKVDKFLTVFFTNYTTNQDNLNLIAKDISVVANTTFKSIDYTYLKEDGEKLIATVQVTFEVGASTHSENFTLTLTQNNGTYFVDELAHTIPINYAKQEK
;
A
#
# COMPACT_ATOMS: atom_id res chain seq x y z
N GLU A 1 -14.06 37.72 22.43
CA GLU A 1 -13.34 36.55 22.98
C GLU A 1 -11.86 36.67 22.62
N TRP A 2 -10.95 36.40 23.55
CA TRP A 2 -9.51 36.45 23.30
C TRP A 2 -9.00 35.01 23.22
N ILE A 3 -8.57 34.58 22.04
CA ILE A 3 -7.94 33.26 21.86
C ILE A 3 -6.55 33.34 22.52
N LYS A 4 -6.40 32.67 23.67
CA LYS A 4 -5.09 32.46 24.29
C LYS A 4 -4.27 31.57 23.35
N LYS A 5 -3.10 32.05 22.93
CA LYS A 5 -2.09 31.21 22.30
C LYS A 5 -1.64 30.18 23.33
N ASP A 6 -1.99 28.92 23.11
CA ASP A 6 -1.48 27.83 23.91
C ASP A 6 0.00 27.62 23.56
N ASN A 7 0.89 27.92 24.50
CA ASN A 7 2.33 27.73 24.33
C ASN A 7 2.75 26.25 24.35
N ASN A 8 1.79 25.33 24.49
CA ASN A 8 2.02 23.89 24.58
C ASN A 8 1.72 23.15 23.26
N THR A 9 1.44 23.86 22.16
CA THR A 9 1.27 23.22 20.85
C THR A 9 2.64 22.96 20.22
N GLU A 10 3.14 21.72 20.33
CA GLU A 10 4.29 21.27 19.55
C GLU A 10 3.93 21.21 18.06
N LYS A 11 4.66 21.98 17.24
CA LYS A 11 4.56 21.89 15.78
C LYS A 11 5.57 20.87 15.29
N LYS A 12 5.10 19.79 14.68
CA LYS A 12 5.95 18.81 14.00
C LYS A 12 5.89 19.07 12.49
N GLU A 13 7.04 19.33 11.89
CA GLU A 13 7.18 19.39 10.43
C GLU A 13 7.47 17.97 9.91
N ILE A 14 6.71 17.54 8.90
CA ILE A 14 6.84 16.22 8.28
C ILE A 14 7.02 16.43 6.79
N THR A 15 8.10 15.88 6.25
CA THR A 15 8.38 15.86 4.81
C THR A 15 8.22 14.43 4.30
N THR A 16 7.40 14.23 3.28
CA THR A 16 7.11 12.92 2.67
C THR A 16 6.82 13.06 1.18
N GLY A 17 7.02 12.01 0.41
CA GLY A 17 6.55 11.95 -0.98
C GLY A 17 5.03 11.79 -0.99
N PHE A 18 4.34 12.61 -1.79
CA PHE A 18 2.88 12.50 -1.98
C PHE A 18 2.58 12.26 -3.46
N ASN A 19 2.13 11.06 -3.77
CA ASN A 19 1.93 10.60 -5.14
C ASN A 19 0.43 10.57 -5.44
N ILE A 20 0.01 11.20 -6.54
CA ILE A 20 -1.40 11.23 -6.97
C ILE A 20 -1.48 10.51 -8.32
N PRO A 21 -2.13 9.33 -8.41
CA PRO A 21 -2.36 8.68 -9.69
C PRO A 21 -3.37 9.49 -10.51
N PHE A 22 -3.05 9.72 -11.78
CA PHE A 22 -3.93 10.43 -12.69
C PHE A 22 -4.02 9.72 -14.04
N GLU A 23 -5.12 9.96 -14.74
CA GLU A 23 -5.29 9.51 -16.12
C GLU A 23 -5.83 10.61 -17.01
N GLU A 24 -5.58 10.48 -18.31
CA GLU A 24 -6.09 11.39 -19.33
C GLU A 24 -7.25 10.71 -20.06
N VAL A 25 -8.42 11.35 -20.02
CA VAL A 25 -9.63 10.91 -20.70
C VAL A 25 -10.11 12.06 -21.60
N ASN A 26 -10.07 11.84 -22.91
CA ASN A 26 -10.49 12.84 -23.91
C ASN A 26 -9.80 14.21 -23.74
N GLY A 27 -8.48 14.23 -23.52
CA GLY A 27 -7.71 15.48 -23.35
C GLY A 27 -7.91 16.18 -22.00
N LYS A 28 -8.57 15.54 -21.03
CA LYS A 28 -8.77 16.05 -19.66
C LYS A 28 -8.17 15.08 -18.65
N TYR A 29 -7.69 15.59 -17.52
CA TYR A 29 -7.11 14.77 -16.46
C TYR A 29 -8.07 14.55 -15.31
N ARG A 30 -8.08 13.33 -14.74
CA ARG A 30 -8.78 13.00 -13.50
C ARG A 30 -7.91 12.13 -12.60
N ILE A 31 -8.21 12.12 -11.29
CA ILE A 31 -7.57 11.22 -10.33
C ILE A 31 -8.03 9.80 -10.60
N ALA A 32 -7.06 8.90 -10.77
CA ALA A 32 -7.21 7.52 -11.22
C ALA A 32 -7.30 6.50 -10.07
N GLY A 33 -6.98 6.92 -8.84
CA GLY A 33 -6.92 6.03 -7.69
C GLY A 33 -6.58 6.78 -6.40
N LEU A 34 -6.37 6.03 -5.32
CA LEU A 34 -5.98 6.59 -4.03
C LEU A 34 -4.55 7.15 -4.12
N PRO A 35 -4.30 8.39 -3.68
CA PRO A 35 -2.95 8.87 -3.46
C PRO A 35 -2.19 8.01 -2.45
N TRP A 36 -0.87 7.96 -2.56
CA TRP A 36 -0.03 7.20 -1.63
C TRP A 36 1.22 7.98 -1.20
N PHE A 37 1.71 7.64 -0.02
CA PHE A 37 2.95 8.21 0.52
C PHE A 37 4.15 7.34 0.16
N SER A 38 5.30 7.97 -0.05
CA SER A 38 6.56 7.27 -0.34
C SER A 38 7.74 7.92 0.38
N SER A 39 8.83 7.16 0.53
CA SER A 39 10.13 7.74 0.86
C SER A 39 10.55 8.74 -0.22
N LEU A 40 11.37 9.72 0.17
CA LEU A 40 11.97 10.69 -0.73
C LEU A 40 13.44 10.35 -0.93
N ASP A 41 13.74 9.61 -2.00
CA ASP A 41 15.12 9.37 -2.42
C ASP A 41 15.55 10.40 -3.50
N SER A 42 14.57 11.02 -4.18
CA SER A 42 14.78 12.12 -5.12
C SER A 42 13.52 12.99 -5.25
N SER A 43 13.66 14.23 -5.74
CA SER A 43 12.53 15.14 -6.01
C SER A 43 11.90 14.94 -7.40
N GLN A 44 12.31 13.92 -8.16
CA GLN A 44 11.74 13.65 -9.49
C GLN A 44 10.60 12.64 -9.38
N ALA A 45 9.47 12.96 -10.02
CA ALA A 45 8.31 12.08 -10.06
C ALA A 45 8.60 10.86 -10.95
N ILE A 46 8.30 9.66 -10.44
CA ILE A 46 8.27 8.45 -11.25
C ILE A 46 6.88 8.38 -11.90
N PRO A 47 6.77 8.26 -13.24
CA PRO A 47 5.48 8.18 -13.90
C PRO A 47 4.71 6.94 -13.41
N SER A 48 3.51 7.18 -12.91
CA SER A 48 2.58 6.13 -12.48
C SER A 48 1.71 5.65 -13.65
N SER A 49 1.23 4.40 -13.56
CA SER A 49 0.31 3.81 -14.55
C SER A 49 -1.08 4.46 -14.47
N LYS A 50 -1.72 4.65 -15.63
CA LYS A 50 -3.09 5.15 -15.76
C LYS A 50 -4.07 4.05 -15.35
N ASN A 51 -4.91 4.28 -14.34
CA ASN A 51 -5.98 3.36 -13.96
C ASN A 51 -7.35 4.05 -14.03
N GLU A 52 -8.34 3.35 -14.58
CA GLU A 52 -9.75 3.74 -14.52
C GLU A 52 -10.34 3.41 -13.12
N GLN A 53 -11.56 3.90 -12.82
CA GLN A 53 -12.20 3.80 -11.51
C GLN A 53 -12.22 2.36 -10.94
N LEU A 54 -11.51 2.13 -9.83
CA LEU A 54 -11.38 0.84 -9.16
C LEU A 54 -12.56 0.57 -8.20
N THR A 55 -13.10 -0.66 -8.22
CA THR A 55 -14.07 -1.16 -7.22
C THR A 55 -13.54 -2.45 -6.60
N LEU A 56 -13.46 -2.50 -5.26
CA LEU A 56 -12.95 -3.64 -4.50
C LEU A 56 -14.10 -4.43 -3.88
N SER A 57 -14.54 -5.49 -4.56
CA SER A 57 -15.65 -6.33 -4.07
C SER A 57 -15.54 -7.80 -4.45
N ALA A 58 -14.47 -8.20 -5.15
CA ALA A 58 -14.27 -9.59 -5.54
C ALA A 58 -13.83 -10.44 -4.34
N THR A 59 -14.17 -11.73 -4.40
CA THR A 59 -13.67 -12.77 -3.50
C THR A 59 -12.89 -13.78 -4.31
N ASP A 60 -11.72 -14.20 -3.84
CA ASP A 60 -10.96 -15.27 -4.47
C ASP A 60 -11.43 -16.67 -4.01
N ARG A 61 -10.72 -17.70 -4.44
CA ARG A 61 -11.06 -19.12 -4.16
C ARG A 61 -10.07 -19.79 -3.20
N LEU A 62 -9.12 -19.04 -2.64
CA LEU A 62 -8.16 -19.59 -1.68
C LEU A 62 -8.86 -19.91 -0.36
N SER A 63 -8.29 -20.86 0.39
CA SER A 63 -8.86 -21.30 1.66
C SER A 63 -8.73 -20.22 2.74
N GLU A 64 -9.62 -20.25 3.74
CA GLU A 64 -9.54 -19.34 4.89
C GLU A 64 -8.20 -19.45 5.64
N ASP A 65 -7.59 -20.63 5.68
CA ASP A 65 -6.33 -20.84 6.36
C ASP A 65 -5.15 -20.24 5.60
N GLU A 66 -5.21 -20.23 4.27
CA GLU A 66 -4.25 -19.50 3.43
C GLU A 66 -4.41 -18.00 3.62
N HIS A 67 -5.65 -17.49 3.58
CA HIS A 67 -5.95 -16.09 3.89
C HIS A 67 -5.38 -15.67 5.24
N LYS A 68 -5.64 -16.43 6.32
CA LYS A 68 -5.10 -16.13 7.66
C LYS A 68 -3.58 -16.07 7.69
N LYS A 69 -2.89 -16.95 6.96
CA LYS A 69 -1.42 -16.95 6.89
C LYS A 69 -0.91 -15.72 6.15
N VAL A 70 -1.52 -15.39 5.01
CA VAL A 70 -1.15 -14.23 4.19
C VAL A 70 -1.46 -12.93 4.93
N ASP A 71 -2.63 -12.78 5.52
CA ASP A 71 -3.01 -11.59 6.30
C ASP A 71 -2.10 -11.37 7.51
N LYS A 72 -1.71 -12.45 8.20
CA LYS A 72 -0.73 -12.37 9.29
C LYS A 72 0.63 -11.88 8.79
N PHE A 73 1.08 -12.40 7.64
CA PHE A 73 2.31 -11.95 7.02
C PHE A 73 2.22 -10.47 6.59
N LEU A 74 1.14 -10.09 5.90
CA LEU A 74 0.90 -8.71 5.44
C LEU A 74 0.83 -7.73 6.61
N THR A 75 0.23 -8.12 7.73
CA THR A 75 0.23 -7.32 8.96
C THR A 75 1.65 -7.04 9.45
N VAL A 76 2.52 -8.07 9.46
CA VAL A 76 3.94 -7.90 9.82
C VAL A 76 4.67 -7.05 8.79
N PHE A 77 4.43 -7.29 7.51
CA PHE A 77 5.02 -6.52 6.42
C PHE A 77 4.67 -5.03 6.54
N PHE A 78 3.38 -4.67 6.56
CA PHE A 78 2.96 -3.26 6.62
C PHE A 78 3.32 -2.59 7.94
N THR A 79 3.40 -3.34 9.04
CA THR A 79 3.97 -2.80 10.29
C THR A 79 5.43 -2.39 10.10
N ASN A 80 6.27 -3.26 9.52
CA ASN A 80 7.69 -2.93 9.29
C ASN A 80 7.87 -1.89 8.19
N TYR A 81 7.01 -1.91 7.17
CA TYR A 81 6.97 -0.93 6.08
C TYR A 81 6.83 0.51 6.57
N THR A 82 6.24 0.73 7.75
CA THR A 82 6.12 2.07 8.34
C THR A 82 7.01 2.30 9.55
N THR A 83 7.82 1.32 9.98
CA THR A 83 8.55 1.41 11.27
C THR A 83 10.03 1.05 11.25
N ASN A 84 10.47 0.06 10.46
CA ASN A 84 11.82 -0.50 10.61
C ASN A 84 12.39 -1.07 9.30
N GLN A 85 13.45 -0.43 8.77
CA GLN A 85 14.06 -0.82 7.50
C GLN A 85 14.80 -2.16 7.59
N ASP A 86 15.50 -2.43 8.70
CA ASP A 86 16.27 -3.66 8.87
C ASP A 86 15.35 -4.88 8.89
N ASN A 87 14.24 -4.79 9.63
CA ASN A 87 13.23 -5.86 9.65
C ASN A 87 12.53 -6.00 8.30
N LEU A 88 12.24 -4.88 7.61
CA LEU A 88 11.64 -4.89 6.29
C LEU A 88 12.54 -5.63 5.28
N ASN A 89 13.85 -5.39 5.31
CA ASN A 89 14.83 -6.06 4.45
C ASN A 89 14.88 -7.59 4.65
N LEU A 90 14.41 -8.11 5.79
CA LEU A 90 14.33 -9.56 6.04
C LEU A 90 13.16 -10.24 5.30
N ILE A 91 12.13 -9.45 4.93
CA ILE A 91 10.86 -9.96 4.42
C ILE A 91 10.46 -9.33 3.07
N ALA A 92 11.28 -8.43 2.55
CA ALA A 92 11.04 -7.73 1.31
C ALA A 92 12.35 -7.33 0.63
N LYS A 93 12.32 -7.25 -0.69
CA LYS A 93 13.44 -6.83 -1.52
C LYS A 93 13.24 -5.42 -2.05
N ASP A 94 14.25 -4.56 -1.89
CA ASP A 94 14.34 -3.22 -2.49
C ASP A 94 13.13 -2.31 -2.16
N ILE A 95 12.56 -2.44 -0.97
CA ILE A 95 11.46 -1.60 -0.47
C ILE A 95 11.95 -0.71 0.68
N SER A 96 11.70 0.58 0.57
CA SER A 96 12.03 1.57 1.61
C SER A 96 10.86 1.79 2.58
N VAL A 97 11.18 2.03 3.86
CA VAL A 97 10.19 2.40 4.88
C VAL A 97 9.57 3.76 4.59
N VAL A 98 8.26 3.88 4.79
CA VAL A 98 7.52 5.14 4.76
C VAL A 98 7.44 5.70 6.17
N ALA A 99 8.39 6.56 6.51
CA ALA A 99 8.49 7.19 7.83
C ALA A 99 7.29 8.11 8.13
N ASN A 100 7.10 8.42 9.43
CA ASN A 100 6.01 9.28 9.94
C ASN A 100 4.59 8.78 9.60
N THR A 101 4.48 7.52 9.22
CA THR A 101 3.23 6.83 8.93
C THR A 101 3.09 5.66 9.88
N THR A 102 1.86 5.28 10.22
CA THR A 102 1.57 4.12 11.06
C THR A 102 0.54 3.25 10.37
N PHE A 103 0.88 1.97 10.15
CA PHE A 103 -0.09 0.96 9.72
C PHE A 103 -1.23 0.82 10.73
N LYS A 104 -2.49 0.78 10.25
CA LYS A 104 -3.69 0.64 11.10
C LYS A 104 -4.44 -0.64 10.82
N SER A 105 -4.80 -0.90 9.57
CA SER A 105 -5.60 -2.05 9.18
C SER A 105 -5.39 -2.46 7.74
N ILE A 106 -5.59 -3.75 7.47
CA ILE A 106 -5.87 -4.26 6.12
C ILE A 106 -7.39 -4.26 5.99
N ASP A 107 -7.91 -3.50 5.03
CA ASP A 107 -9.35 -3.32 4.83
C ASP A 107 -9.90 -4.28 3.77
N TYR A 108 -9.03 -4.74 2.87
CA TYR A 108 -9.36 -5.68 1.80
C TYR A 108 -8.13 -6.50 1.42
N THR A 109 -8.34 -7.79 1.16
CA THR A 109 -7.37 -8.70 0.57
C THR A 109 -8.05 -9.49 -0.54
N TYR A 110 -7.38 -9.61 -1.69
CA TYR A 110 -7.71 -10.55 -2.75
C TYR A 110 -6.44 -11.24 -3.21
N LEU A 111 -6.50 -12.57 -3.28
CA LEU A 111 -5.36 -13.41 -3.60
C LEU A 111 -5.54 -14.08 -4.96
N LYS A 112 -4.47 -14.07 -5.77
CA LYS A 112 -4.42 -14.79 -7.04
C LYS A 112 -3.12 -15.57 -7.14
N GLU A 113 -3.22 -16.87 -7.37
CA GLU A 113 -2.07 -17.70 -7.72
C GLU A 113 -1.57 -17.32 -9.12
N ASP A 114 -0.25 -17.17 -9.26
CA ASP A 114 0.43 -16.89 -10.52
C ASP A 114 1.68 -17.78 -10.61
N GLY A 115 1.47 -19.03 -11.04
CA GLY A 115 2.52 -20.06 -11.02
C GLY A 115 2.97 -20.39 -9.60
N GLU A 116 4.26 -20.20 -9.31
CA GLU A 116 4.84 -20.39 -7.97
C GLU A 116 4.70 -19.15 -7.06
N LYS A 117 4.17 -18.06 -7.60
CA LYS A 117 3.99 -16.79 -6.89
C LYS A 117 2.53 -16.61 -6.48
N LEU A 118 2.34 -15.80 -5.44
CA LEU A 118 1.03 -15.36 -4.99
C LEU A 118 0.94 -13.85 -5.16
N ILE A 119 -0.03 -13.38 -5.94
CA ILE A 119 -0.32 -11.97 -6.10
C ILE A 119 -1.36 -11.57 -5.04
N ALA A 120 -0.98 -10.66 -4.15
CA ALA A 120 -1.85 -10.09 -3.15
C ALA A 120 -2.25 -8.67 -3.55
N THR A 121 -3.54 -8.50 -3.85
CA THR A 121 -4.18 -7.19 -4.05
C THR A 121 -4.78 -6.76 -2.72
N VAL A 122 -4.30 -5.65 -2.15
CA VAL A 122 -4.69 -5.24 -0.79
C VAL A 122 -5.00 -3.76 -0.68
N GLN A 123 -6.00 -3.42 0.12
CA GLN A 123 -6.24 -2.06 0.58
C GLN A 123 -5.87 -1.96 2.05
N VAL A 124 -5.10 -0.92 2.38
CA VAL A 124 -4.53 -0.73 3.72
C VAL A 124 -4.82 0.68 4.18
N THR A 125 -5.28 0.82 5.42
CA THR A 125 -5.41 2.11 6.08
C THR A 125 -4.16 2.42 6.91
N PHE A 126 -3.64 3.62 6.70
CA PHE A 126 -2.55 4.22 7.44
C PHE A 126 -3.02 5.45 8.23
N GLU A 127 -2.22 5.84 9.21
CA GLU A 127 -2.37 7.07 9.97
C GLU A 127 -1.11 7.93 9.81
N VAL A 128 -1.32 9.22 9.55
CA VAL A 128 -0.26 10.24 9.54
C VAL A 128 -0.71 11.43 10.38
N GLY A 129 0.01 11.67 11.47
CA GLY A 129 -0.43 12.63 12.49
C GLY A 129 -1.73 12.16 13.14
N ALA A 130 -2.81 12.93 12.97
CA ALA A 130 -4.14 12.61 13.51
C ALA A 130 -5.17 12.25 12.43
N SER A 131 -4.72 11.99 11.20
CA SER A 131 -5.59 11.68 10.06
C SER A 131 -5.26 10.31 9.51
N THR A 132 -6.30 9.59 9.05
CA THR A 132 -6.15 8.31 8.37
C THR A 132 -6.44 8.44 6.88
N HIS A 133 -5.79 7.60 6.09
CA HIS A 133 -6.04 7.45 4.67
C HIS A 133 -5.83 5.99 4.26
N SER A 134 -6.48 5.59 3.18
CA SER A 134 -6.29 4.26 2.60
C SER A 134 -5.39 4.33 1.38
N GLU A 135 -4.59 3.30 1.17
CA GLU A 135 -3.76 3.09 0.00
C GLU A 135 -4.01 1.70 -0.59
N ASN A 136 -3.76 1.57 -1.90
CA ASN A 136 -3.97 0.35 -2.65
C ASN A 136 -2.62 -0.24 -3.06
N PHE A 137 -2.43 -1.53 -2.86
CA PHE A 137 -1.20 -2.23 -3.21
C PHE A 137 -1.46 -3.49 -4.03
N THR A 138 -0.52 -3.78 -4.91
CA THR A 138 -0.32 -5.12 -5.48
C THR A 138 1.05 -5.60 -5.04
N LEU A 139 1.09 -6.73 -4.34
CA LEU A 139 2.32 -7.37 -3.91
C LEU A 139 2.49 -8.69 -4.64
N THR A 140 3.70 -8.93 -5.13
CA THR A 140 4.13 -10.22 -5.64
C THR A 140 4.85 -10.96 -4.51
N LEU A 141 4.29 -12.08 -4.06
CA LEU A 141 4.79 -12.85 -2.93
C LEU A 141 5.38 -14.18 -3.39
N THR A 142 6.55 -14.53 -2.87
CA THR A 142 7.10 -15.88 -2.95
C THR A 142 7.00 -16.55 -1.58
N GLN A 143 6.62 -17.82 -1.55
CA GLN A 143 6.62 -18.60 -0.32
C GLN A 143 8.04 -19.08 -0.01
N ASN A 144 8.55 -18.78 1.18
CA ASN A 144 9.86 -19.18 1.65
C ASN A 144 9.77 -19.76 3.06
N ASN A 145 10.21 -21.01 3.26
CA ASN A 145 10.28 -21.67 4.57
C ASN A 145 8.99 -21.58 5.42
N GLY A 146 7.83 -21.69 4.78
CA GLY A 146 6.52 -21.64 5.48
C GLY A 146 6.04 -20.23 5.83
N THR A 147 6.76 -19.18 5.42
CA THR A 147 6.31 -17.77 5.42
C THR A 147 6.32 -17.23 3.98
N TYR A 148 5.99 -15.95 3.81
CA TYR A 148 6.08 -15.24 2.53
C TYR A 148 7.25 -14.25 2.54
N PHE A 149 7.63 -13.81 1.35
CA PHE A 149 8.61 -12.76 1.08
C PHE A 149 8.04 -11.86 -0.04
N VAL A 150 8.18 -10.54 0.09
CA VAL A 150 7.72 -9.58 -0.94
C VAL A 150 8.82 -9.39 -1.97
N ASP A 151 8.59 -9.88 -3.19
CA ASP A 151 9.50 -9.70 -4.31
C ASP A 151 9.33 -8.32 -4.95
N GLU A 152 8.08 -7.87 -5.09
CA GLU A 152 7.69 -6.64 -5.77
C GLU A 152 6.49 -6.00 -5.08
N LEU A 153 6.46 -4.66 -5.08
CA LEU A 153 5.35 -3.87 -4.57
C LEU A 153 5.01 -2.75 -5.56
N ALA A 154 3.73 -2.62 -5.88
CA ALA A 154 3.17 -1.51 -6.63
C ALA A 154 2.07 -0.83 -5.82
N HIS A 155 2.04 0.50 -5.83
CA HIS A 155 1.00 1.31 -5.15
C HIS A 155 -0.28 1.47 -5.98
N THR A 156 -0.64 0.42 -6.71
CA THR A 156 -1.87 0.39 -7.52
C THR A 156 -2.44 -1.02 -7.50
N ILE A 157 -3.74 -1.11 -7.77
CA ILE A 157 -4.44 -2.38 -8.03
C ILE A 157 -4.92 -2.34 -9.48
N PRO A 158 -4.57 -3.35 -10.32
CA PRO A 158 -5.08 -3.43 -11.68
C PRO A 158 -6.61 -3.52 -11.71
N ILE A 159 -7.27 -2.85 -12.65
CA ILE A 159 -8.75 -2.90 -12.74
C ILE A 159 -9.29 -4.32 -12.98
N ASN A 160 -8.49 -5.16 -13.62
CA ASN A 160 -8.80 -6.54 -13.91
C ASN A 160 -8.21 -7.53 -12.88
N TYR A 161 -7.87 -7.07 -11.67
CA TYR A 161 -7.23 -7.90 -10.64
C TYR A 161 -7.97 -9.22 -10.39
N ALA A 162 -9.31 -9.20 -10.47
CA ALA A 162 -10.16 -10.37 -10.25
C ALA A 162 -10.58 -11.11 -11.54
N LYS A 163 -10.08 -10.73 -12.72
CA LYS A 163 -10.41 -11.47 -13.95
C LYS A 163 -9.68 -12.82 -13.94
N GLN A 164 -10.45 -13.90 -14.00
CA GLN A 164 -9.93 -15.24 -14.23
C GLN A 164 -9.49 -15.35 -15.70
N GLU A 165 -8.27 -15.82 -15.94
CA GLU A 165 -7.87 -16.22 -17.30
C GLU A 165 -8.72 -17.42 -17.72
N LYS A 166 -9.17 -17.39 -18.99
CA LYS A 166 -10.04 -18.43 -19.55
C LYS A 166 -9.25 -19.66 -19.96
#